data_AF-A0A661VZU5-F1
#
_entry.id   AF-A0A661VZU5-F1
#
_cell.length_a   1.000
_cell.length_b   1.000
_cell.length_c   1.000
_cell.angle_alpha   90.00
_cell.angle_beta   90.00
_cell.angle_gamma   90.00
#
_symmetry.space_group_name_H-M   'P 1'
#
loop_
_entity.id
_entity.type
_entity.pdbx_description
1 polymer ?
#
loop_
_entity_poly.entity_id
_entity_poly.type
_entity_poly.pdbx_seq_one_letter_code
_entity_poly.pdbx_strand_id
1 'polypeptide(L)'
;MQKPVRIIALPVALMLILLLSAGLVHGQVGPDALKYCEEFAFSTEEDFVTQGPEPPDGNPIISDGDLLGPNCEVCARNYDLLHDTFDVDQDLGLDAADVIDVENYLVAFSTELDSPHGTFTAGDLLVTNGAIIANVALTHLFQVGYKYDIGLDALHFVGDLGNIIAFLGEIQQIGRDFWVQNPGALSEMLIQYDIDIWFSTEGTLGPVDAPVFLDGDLLSARYGIIVAPNKDLLPPSVPAGIPYQGVDFGLDAVTGIRVGDDPQIHFSTEILYQNEPSFTDGDMLKYGDGVVAKNIDLIQCFEPMAGELGLDALSVNIPITRPCESRITRIAGVDVADIGLDGMAMTGTVGSPAILAPVPFGGWIDIQGSICPDVDRFRVLYRLAGSANPWTPIPVEAARGWEVKVDAFFPPGPDCLGTAGWSSDVSGWYNASDYRNLTYPVLGGCNTDLALTVWNSGAAVNGGDELYEVVLETETALGVFSDTVRLVQLDNTPPIAELDKQPGTCDVYSDDDMPLMVTARITDTHFYESQLCITGDGYGTHCYTLTTYYDDPGDNLIETGTKNWPAFVDLHPVDTHHLDPNPVECGYTVWLTAWERTLWCKFNFPNNQAYHYPGHRHDWDGWTFDYTPTP
;
A
#
# COMPACT_ATOMS: atom_id res chain seq x y z
N MET A 1 -19.23 92.53 -7.05
CA MET A 1 -18.14 91.58 -7.38
C MET A 1 -17.82 90.76 -6.14
N GLN A 2 -18.44 89.60 -5.99
CA GLN A 2 -18.11 88.62 -4.94
C GLN A 2 -17.15 87.60 -5.57
N LYS A 3 -15.95 87.43 -4.99
CA LYS A 3 -14.99 86.38 -5.38
C LYS A 3 -15.18 85.16 -4.46
N PRO A 4 -15.13 83.93 -4.99
CA PRO A 4 -15.50 82.73 -4.25
C PRO A 4 -14.33 82.19 -3.41
N VAL A 5 -14.58 81.95 -2.12
CA VAL A 5 -13.69 81.25 -1.17
C VAL A 5 -13.94 79.75 -1.24
N ARG A 6 -13.68 79.11 -2.39
CA ARG A 6 -14.03 77.68 -2.61
C ARG A 6 -12.89 76.76 -3.09
N ILE A 7 -11.62 77.15 -2.94
CA ILE A 7 -10.48 76.36 -3.49
C ILE A 7 -9.44 75.98 -2.41
N ILE A 8 -9.81 75.93 -1.13
CA ILE A 8 -8.86 75.49 -0.06
C ILE A 8 -9.39 74.29 0.75
N ALA A 9 -10.69 73.98 0.70
CA ALA A 9 -11.25 72.86 1.47
C ALA A 9 -10.88 71.47 0.90
N LEU A 10 -10.71 71.35 -0.42
CA LEU A 10 -10.45 70.07 -1.09
C LEU A 10 -9.03 69.50 -0.83
N PRO A 11 -7.93 70.29 -0.91
CA PRO A 11 -6.61 69.76 -0.62
C PRO A 11 -6.40 69.43 0.86
N VAL A 12 -7.04 70.17 1.78
CA VAL A 12 -6.97 69.88 3.22
C VAL A 12 -7.74 68.61 3.59
N ALA A 13 -8.89 68.35 2.95
CA ALA A 13 -9.62 67.10 3.12
C ALA A 13 -8.86 65.90 2.56
N LEU A 14 -8.18 66.03 1.41
CA LEU A 14 -7.31 64.96 0.87
C LEU A 14 -6.10 64.68 1.78
N MET A 15 -5.52 65.71 2.38
CA MET A 15 -4.37 65.57 3.28
C MET A 15 -4.75 64.92 4.61
N LEU A 16 -6.00 65.08 5.07
CA LEU A 16 -6.56 64.38 6.24
C LEU A 16 -6.88 62.91 5.96
N ILE A 17 -7.23 62.55 4.71
CA ILE A 17 -7.42 61.15 4.29
C ILE A 17 -6.08 60.40 4.21
N LEU A 18 -4.99 61.11 3.84
CA LEU A 18 -3.62 60.57 3.85
C LEU A 18 -2.98 60.48 5.24
N LEU A 19 -3.66 61.01 6.27
CA LEU A 19 -3.25 60.92 7.69
C LEU A 19 -4.06 59.88 8.48
N LEU A 20 -5.01 59.19 7.83
CA LEU A 20 -5.51 57.93 8.36
C LEU A 20 -4.33 56.96 8.32
N SER A 21 -3.93 56.46 9.49
CA SER A 21 -3.06 55.30 9.60
C SER A 21 -3.56 54.25 8.62
N ALA A 22 -2.70 53.81 7.70
CA ALA A 22 -2.93 52.54 7.04
C ALA A 22 -3.15 51.54 8.18
N GLY A 23 -4.39 51.08 8.37
CA GLY A 23 -4.60 49.88 9.16
C GLY A 23 -3.76 48.80 8.51
N LEU A 24 -3.13 47.95 9.32
CA LEU A 24 -2.70 46.65 8.84
C LEU A 24 -3.92 46.05 8.13
N VAL A 25 -3.85 45.93 6.82
CA VAL A 25 -4.85 45.20 6.06
C VAL A 25 -4.54 43.75 6.38
N HIS A 26 -5.25 43.18 7.36
CA HIS A 26 -5.21 41.75 7.59
C HIS A 26 -5.73 41.09 6.30
N GLY A 27 -4.94 40.17 5.76
CA GLY A 27 -5.34 39.37 4.61
C GLY A 27 -6.51 38.48 4.99
N GLN A 28 -7.41 38.23 4.04
CA GLN A 28 -8.48 37.25 4.18
C GLN A 28 -8.76 36.68 2.80
N VAL A 29 -8.56 35.38 2.65
CA VAL A 29 -8.89 34.63 1.42
C VAL A 29 -10.31 34.06 1.49
N GLY A 30 -10.81 33.84 2.71
CA GLY A 30 -12.17 33.40 3.02
C GLY A 30 -12.41 31.90 2.84
N PRO A 31 -13.56 31.38 3.31
CA PRO A 31 -13.80 29.94 3.42
C PRO A 31 -13.71 29.14 2.11
N ASP A 32 -14.09 29.75 0.99
CA ASP A 32 -14.08 29.11 -0.34
C ASP A 32 -12.65 28.76 -0.83
N ALA A 33 -11.61 29.31 -0.19
CA ALA A 33 -10.22 29.03 -0.50
C ALA A 33 -9.73 27.70 0.10
N LEU A 34 -10.40 27.16 1.13
CA LEU A 34 -9.96 25.93 1.80
C LEU A 34 -9.93 24.71 0.86
N LYS A 35 -10.72 24.71 -0.22
CA LYS A 35 -10.70 23.66 -1.25
C LYS A 35 -9.35 23.45 -1.91
N TYR A 36 -8.48 24.47 -1.89
CA TYR A 36 -7.13 24.34 -2.43
C TYR A 36 -6.20 23.54 -1.50
N CYS A 37 -6.62 23.33 -0.26
CA CYS A 37 -5.95 22.54 0.77
C CYS A 37 -6.70 21.24 1.08
N GLU A 38 -7.63 20.81 0.21
CA GLU A 38 -8.40 19.60 0.41
C GLU A 38 -7.49 18.38 0.54
N GLU A 39 -6.55 18.22 -0.40
CA GLU A 39 -5.67 17.04 -0.47
C GLU A 39 -4.37 17.20 0.33
N PHE A 40 -3.85 18.41 0.38
CA PHE A 40 -2.55 18.72 0.97
C PHE A 40 -2.60 20.15 1.50
N ALA A 41 -2.23 20.32 2.76
CA ALA A 41 -2.14 21.60 3.42
C ALA A 41 -0.94 21.60 4.35
N PHE A 42 -0.28 22.75 4.50
CA PHE A 42 0.85 22.90 5.40
C PHE A 42 0.99 24.33 5.90
N SER A 43 1.80 24.54 6.94
CA SER A 43 2.29 25.86 7.35
C SER A 43 3.82 25.84 7.50
N THR A 44 4.43 27.00 7.66
CA THR A 44 5.89 27.16 7.77
C THR A 44 6.22 27.75 9.14
N GLU A 45 7.44 27.53 9.65
CA GLU A 45 7.91 28.11 10.92
C GLU A 45 8.18 29.61 10.86
N GLU A 46 8.43 30.13 9.65
CA GLU A 46 8.92 31.50 9.49
C GLU A 46 8.07 32.29 8.49
N ASP A 47 7.69 33.50 8.91
CA ASP A 47 7.10 34.51 8.04
C ASP A 47 7.96 34.79 6.80
N PHE A 48 7.32 34.90 5.64
CA PHE A 48 8.02 35.29 4.42
C PHE A 48 7.19 36.16 3.48
N VAL A 49 7.89 36.76 2.51
CA VAL A 49 7.27 37.59 1.47
C VAL A 49 7.31 36.84 0.14
N THR A 50 6.13 36.47 -0.39
CA THR A 50 6.01 35.85 -1.72
C THR A 50 6.45 36.83 -2.81
N GLN A 51 7.23 36.36 -3.79
CA GLN A 51 7.56 37.13 -5.00
C GLN A 51 6.65 36.77 -6.20
N GLY A 52 5.80 35.76 -6.03
CA GLY A 52 4.80 35.36 -7.01
C GLY A 52 4.39 33.91 -6.80
N PRO A 53 3.12 33.54 -7.07
CA PRO A 53 2.02 34.40 -7.48
C PRO A 53 1.53 35.34 -6.36
N GLU A 54 0.89 36.46 -6.74
CA GLU A 54 0.23 37.36 -5.78
C GLU A 54 -0.97 36.65 -5.16
N PRO A 55 -1.08 36.58 -3.82
CA PRO A 55 -2.20 35.91 -3.16
C PRO A 55 -3.57 36.53 -3.51
N PRO A 56 -4.68 35.78 -3.42
CA PRO A 56 -6.02 36.25 -3.83
C PRO A 56 -6.50 37.53 -3.12
N ASP A 57 -6.03 37.77 -1.90
CA ASP A 57 -6.34 38.95 -1.09
C ASP A 57 -5.40 40.15 -1.34
N GLY A 58 -4.37 39.97 -2.17
CA GLY A 58 -3.36 40.97 -2.50
C GLY A 58 -2.34 41.23 -1.39
N ASN A 59 -2.34 40.45 -0.30
CA ASN A 59 -1.33 40.57 0.76
C ASN A 59 -0.12 39.66 0.45
N PRO A 60 1.08 40.21 0.17
CA PRO A 60 2.24 39.40 -0.20
C PRO A 60 2.97 38.78 1.01
N ILE A 61 2.57 39.11 2.23
CA ILE A 61 3.12 38.49 3.43
C ILE A 61 2.39 37.15 3.63
N ILE A 62 3.15 36.07 3.74
CA ILE A 62 2.71 34.76 4.19
C ILE A 62 3.24 34.62 5.61
N SER A 63 2.37 34.35 6.59
CA SER A 63 2.84 34.12 7.95
C SER A 63 2.99 32.64 8.28
N ASP A 64 3.70 32.39 9.37
CA ASP A 64 3.79 31.10 10.07
C ASP A 64 2.44 30.57 10.58
N GLY A 65 1.39 31.40 10.54
CA GLY A 65 0.03 31.02 10.87
C GLY A 65 -0.89 30.79 9.67
N ASP A 66 -0.39 30.94 8.44
CA ASP A 66 -1.18 30.75 7.22
C ASP A 66 -1.19 29.28 6.79
N LEU A 67 -2.35 28.79 6.35
CA LEU A 67 -2.50 27.46 5.79
C LEU A 67 -2.30 27.50 4.26
N LEU A 68 -1.27 26.82 3.78
CA LEU A 68 -0.79 26.83 2.40
C LEU A 68 -1.10 25.52 1.70
N GLY A 69 -1.41 25.60 0.41
CA GLY A 69 -1.73 24.45 -0.43
C GLY A 69 -0.82 24.33 -1.66
N PRO A 70 -0.95 23.24 -2.43
CA PRO A 70 -0.25 23.08 -3.70
C PRO A 70 -0.52 24.24 -4.66
N ASN A 71 0.42 24.47 -5.59
CA ASN A 71 0.33 25.54 -6.60
C ASN A 71 0.28 26.96 -6.00
N CYS A 72 0.84 27.13 -4.81
CA CYS A 72 1.04 28.43 -4.15
C CYS A 72 -0.28 29.10 -3.75
N GLU A 73 -1.26 28.27 -3.41
CA GLU A 73 -2.55 28.74 -2.92
C GLU A 73 -2.44 29.00 -1.42
N VAL A 74 -2.97 30.14 -0.99
CA VAL A 74 -3.19 30.44 0.42
C VAL A 74 -4.63 30.05 0.71
N CYS A 75 -4.82 28.97 1.47
CA CYS A 75 -6.11 28.34 1.68
C CYS A 75 -6.88 28.94 2.86
N ALA A 76 -6.14 29.40 3.86
CA ALA A 76 -6.66 30.16 4.98
C ALA A 76 -5.54 31.06 5.50
N ARG A 77 -5.87 32.32 5.82
CA ARG A 77 -4.97 33.14 6.63
C ARG A 77 -5.07 32.74 8.09
N ASN A 78 -4.06 33.02 8.92
CA ASN A 78 -4.22 32.87 10.38
C ASN A 78 -5.44 33.64 10.89
N TYR A 79 -5.67 34.83 10.31
CA TYR A 79 -6.87 35.63 10.53
C TYR A 79 -8.18 34.91 10.17
N ASP A 80 -8.21 34.15 9.07
CA ASP A 80 -9.41 33.38 8.66
C ASP A 80 -9.72 32.26 9.68
N LEU A 81 -8.70 31.67 10.30
CA LEU A 81 -8.85 30.60 11.29
C LEU A 81 -9.28 31.13 12.67
N LEU A 82 -8.80 32.32 13.04
CA LEU A 82 -8.92 32.87 14.40
C LEU A 82 -10.00 33.94 14.58
N HIS A 83 -10.12 34.89 13.65
CA HIS A 83 -10.89 36.12 13.89
C HIS A 83 -12.38 35.88 14.10
N ASP A 84 -13.05 35.27 13.12
CA ASP A 84 -14.51 35.14 13.12
C ASP A 84 -15.02 34.16 14.19
N THR A 85 -14.19 33.19 14.58
CA THR A 85 -14.58 32.11 15.50
C THR A 85 -14.13 32.39 16.94
N PHE A 86 -12.93 32.94 17.15
CA PHE A 86 -12.30 33.09 18.46
C PHE A 86 -12.06 34.54 18.89
N ASP A 87 -12.43 35.52 18.06
CA ASP A 87 -12.25 36.97 18.32
C ASP A 87 -10.78 37.35 18.57
N VAL A 88 -9.88 36.78 17.76
CA VAL A 88 -8.44 37.08 17.81
C VAL A 88 -8.00 37.71 16.49
N ASP A 89 -7.48 38.93 16.57
CA ASP A 89 -6.98 39.70 15.42
C ASP A 89 -5.48 39.54 15.19
N GLN A 90 -4.77 38.95 16.16
CA GLN A 90 -3.32 38.78 16.12
C GLN A 90 -2.99 37.50 15.37
N ASP A 91 -1.87 37.54 14.65
CA ASP A 91 -1.23 36.32 14.18
C ASP A 91 -0.65 35.56 15.37
N LEU A 92 -1.04 34.31 15.54
CA LEU A 92 -0.60 33.45 16.63
C LEU A 92 0.23 32.25 16.15
N GLY A 93 0.57 32.18 14.85
CA GLY A 93 1.22 30.99 14.27
C GLY A 93 0.30 29.78 14.18
N LEU A 94 0.81 28.69 13.60
CA LEU A 94 0.16 27.38 13.54
C LEU A 94 1.17 26.26 13.80
N ASP A 95 1.06 25.61 14.96
CA ASP A 95 1.96 24.50 15.34
C ASP A 95 1.39 23.14 14.98
N ALA A 96 0.13 23.09 14.58
CA ALA A 96 -0.46 21.87 14.06
C ALA A 96 -1.71 22.20 13.28
N ALA A 97 -1.96 21.44 12.22
CA ALA A 97 -3.22 21.54 11.50
C ALA A 97 -3.63 20.20 10.90
N ASP A 98 -4.93 19.98 10.89
CA ASP A 98 -5.59 18.88 10.24
C ASP A 98 -6.85 19.38 9.54
N VAL A 99 -6.84 19.38 8.19
CA VAL A 99 -7.99 19.78 7.37
C VAL A 99 -8.95 18.59 7.32
N ILE A 100 -10.19 18.75 7.77
CA ILE A 100 -11.10 17.62 7.98
C ILE A 100 -12.24 17.63 6.95
N ASP A 101 -12.89 18.77 6.77
CA ASP A 101 -14.02 18.90 5.85
C ASP A 101 -14.03 20.28 5.21
N VAL A 102 -13.64 20.33 3.94
CA VAL A 102 -13.60 21.56 3.15
C VAL A 102 -14.99 22.16 2.96
N GLU A 103 -16.03 21.34 2.72
CA GLU A 103 -17.37 21.84 2.40
C GLU A 103 -17.97 22.59 3.60
N ASN A 104 -17.64 22.16 4.81
CA ASN A 104 -18.10 22.76 6.06
C ASN A 104 -17.05 23.68 6.73
N TYR A 105 -15.94 23.97 6.04
CA TYR A 105 -14.82 24.77 6.56
C TYR A 105 -14.35 24.28 7.93
N LEU A 106 -14.10 22.97 8.06
CA LEU A 106 -13.71 22.30 9.29
C LEU A 106 -12.21 21.99 9.27
N VAL A 107 -11.45 22.77 10.03
CA VAL A 107 -10.01 22.59 10.26
C VAL A 107 -9.81 22.49 11.76
N ALA A 108 -9.06 21.49 12.19
CA ALA A 108 -8.61 21.34 13.57
C ALA A 108 -7.13 21.76 13.65
N PHE A 109 -6.74 22.56 14.64
CA PHE A 109 -5.41 23.17 14.66
C PHE A 109 -4.99 23.59 16.07
N SER A 110 -3.70 23.87 16.25
CA SER A 110 -3.10 24.55 17.41
C SER A 110 -2.40 25.84 16.97
N THR A 111 -1.93 26.63 17.91
CA THR A 111 -1.22 27.90 17.66
C THR A 111 0.01 28.03 18.56
N GLU A 112 1.10 28.59 18.06
CA GLU A 112 2.35 28.87 18.80
C GLU A 112 2.13 29.69 20.07
N LEU A 113 1.18 30.62 20.01
CA LEU A 113 0.96 31.60 21.06
C LEU A 113 -0.39 31.46 21.75
N ASP A 114 -0.38 31.62 23.07
CA ASP A 114 -1.59 31.77 23.87
C ASP A 114 -2.49 32.90 23.35
N SER A 115 -3.81 32.70 23.43
CA SER A 115 -4.75 33.77 23.13
C SER A 115 -4.49 35.01 24.00
N PRO A 116 -4.44 36.22 23.41
CA PRO A 116 -4.28 37.46 24.17
C PRO A 116 -5.47 37.77 25.09
N HIS A 117 -6.59 37.06 24.91
CA HIS A 117 -7.79 37.15 25.74
C HIS A 117 -7.82 36.08 26.84
N GLY A 118 -6.90 35.11 26.83
CA GLY A 118 -6.84 33.99 27.75
C GLY A 118 -8.00 32.99 27.57
N THR A 119 -8.56 32.91 26.37
CA THR A 119 -9.68 32.01 26.01
C THR A 119 -9.21 30.59 25.69
N PHE A 120 -8.01 30.45 25.14
CA PHE A 120 -7.29 29.20 24.89
C PHE A 120 -5.78 29.43 25.06
N THR A 121 -5.02 28.34 25.10
CA THR A 121 -3.56 28.31 25.22
C THR A 121 -2.93 27.56 24.05
N ALA A 122 -1.61 27.70 23.86
CA ALA A 122 -0.90 27.18 22.68
C ALA A 122 -1.06 25.65 22.47
N GLY A 123 -1.19 24.86 23.54
CA GLY A 123 -1.40 23.41 23.42
C GLY A 123 -2.86 22.97 23.37
N ASP A 124 -3.82 23.90 23.29
CA ASP A 124 -5.24 23.56 23.13
C ASP A 124 -5.57 23.28 21.66
N LEU A 125 -6.28 22.17 21.42
CA LEU A 125 -6.79 21.84 20.10
C LEU A 125 -8.05 22.68 19.79
N LEU A 126 -7.91 23.57 18.81
CA LEU A 126 -8.96 24.42 18.28
C LEU A 126 -9.60 23.79 17.04
N VAL A 127 -10.86 24.13 16.80
CA VAL A 127 -11.58 23.73 15.58
C VAL A 127 -12.34 24.93 15.06
N THR A 128 -12.29 25.18 13.75
CA THR A 128 -12.95 26.34 13.10
C THR A 128 -14.46 26.44 13.34
N ASN A 129 -15.11 25.36 13.80
CA ASN A 129 -16.50 25.37 14.25
C ASN A 129 -16.71 25.98 15.65
N GLY A 130 -15.63 26.37 16.35
CA GLY A 130 -15.62 26.98 17.68
C GLY A 130 -15.37 26.00 18.82
N ALA A 131 -15.15 24.70 18.55
CA ALA A 131 -14.77 23.75 19.59
C ALA A 131 -13.34 24.01 20.08
N ILE A 132 -13.11 23.79 21.38
CA ILE A 132 -11.80 23.89 22.03
C ILE A 132 -11.63 22.69 22.95
N ILE A 133 -10.66 21.82 22.67
CA ILE A 133 -10.25 20.73 23.56
C ILE A 133 -8.98 21.18 24.30
N ALA A 134 -9.05 21.22 25.62
CA ALA A 134 -7.92 21.69 26.41
C ALA A 134 -6.73 20.71 26.37
N ASN A 135 -5.48 21.20 26.35
CA ASN A 135 -4.25 20.38 26.34
C ASN A 135 -4.25 19.26 27.40
N VAL A 136 -4.76 19.57 28.60
CA VAL A 136 -4.89 18.63 29.73
C VAL A 136 -5.79 17.42 29.44
N ALA A 137 -6.75 17.54 28.51
CA ALA A 137 -7.61 16.43 28.12
C ALA A 137 -6.89 15.51 27.12
N LEU A 138 -6.12 16.07 26.18
CA LEU A 138 -5.28 15.31 25.24
C LEU A 138 -4.20 14.51 25.98
N THR A 139 -3.56 15.14 26.96
CA THR A 139 -2.46 14.55 27.74
C THR A 139 -2.92 13.79 28.99
N HIS A 140 -4.23 13.65 29.20
CA HIS A 140 -4.80 13.11 30.44
C HIS A 140 -4.25 11.74 30.82
N LEU A 141 -4.21 10.83 29.85
CA LEU A 141 -3.81 9.44 30.05
C LEU A 141 -2.30 9.29 30.33
N PHE A 142 -1.48 10.27 29.91
CA PHE A 142 -0.06 10.35 30.18
C PHE A 142 0.29 11.02 31.52
N GLN A 143 -0.70 11.61 32.21
CA GLN A 143 -0.56 12.19 33.54
C GLN A 143 0.41 13.39 33.62
N VAL A 144 0.55 14.17 32.54
CA VAL A 144 1.37 15.41 32.48
C VAL A 144 1.04 16.37 33.64
N GLY A 145 -0.24 16.45 34.00
CA GLY A 145 -0.73 17.16 35.18
C GLY A 145 -1.58 18.37 34.83
N TYR A 146 -2.63 18.59 35.63
CA TYR A 146 -3.75 19.50 35.32
C TYR A 146 -3.46 21.01 35.23
N LYS A 147 -2.20 21.44 35.37
CA LYS A 147 -1.78 22.85 35.34
C LYS A 147 -0.66 23.15 34.35
N TYR A 148 -0.17 22.12 33.67
CA TYR A 148 0.94 22.24 32.76
C TYR A 148 0.37 22.10 31.36
N ASP A 149 0.40 23.20 30.62
CA ASP A 149 0.28 23.15 29.18
C ASP A 149 1.66 22.82 28.61
N ILE A 150 1.74 21.76 27.82
CA ILE A 150 2.98 21.26 27.24
C ILE A 150 3.10 21.58 25.75
N GLY A 151 2.23 22.43 25.19
CA GLY A 151 2.20 22.71 23.75
C GLY A 151 1.62 21.55 22.95
N LEU A 152 1.51 21.74 21.65
CA LEU A 152 1.06 20.75 20.68
C LEU A 152 1.65 21.09 19.31
N ASP A 153 2.51 20.21 18.78
CA ASP A 153 3.27 20.51 17.56
C ASP A 153 2.87 19.60 16.41
N ALA A 154 1.93 18.67 16.62
CA ALA A 154 1.43 17.85 15.55
C ALA A 154 0.04 17.35 15.87
N LEU A 155 -0.76 17.18 14.82
CA LEU A 155 -2.15 16.76 14.94
C LEU A 155 -2.59 15.92 13.75
N HIS A 156 -3.22 14.79 14.02
CA HIS A 156 -3.91 14.01 13.00
C HIS A 156 -5.08 13.21 13.58
N PHE A 157 -6.30 13.43 13.07
CA PHE A 157 -7.46 12.61 13.38
C PHE A 157 -7.42 11.26 12.65
N VAL A 158 -7.72 10.19 13.36
CA VAL A 158 -7.79 8.82 12.84
C VAL A 158 -9.20 8.27 13.06
N GLY A 159 -9.77 7.63 12.06
CA GLY A 159 -11.07 6.97 12.07
C GLY A 159 -11.89 7.28 10.82
N ASP A 160 -13.15 6.82 10.82
CA ASP A 160 -14.09 7.17 9.75
C ASP A 160 -14.37 8.68 9.73
N LEU A 161 -14.30 9.30 8.55
CA LEU A 161 -14.49 10.74 8.39
C LEU A 161 -15.87 11.21 8.89
N GLY A 162 -16.92 10.41 8.66
CA GLY A 162 -18.27 10.71 9.15
C GLY A 162 -18.33 10.71 10.67
N ASN A 163 -17.62 9.79 11.33
CA ASN A 163 -17.51 9.76 12.79
C ASN A 163 -16.69 10.93 13.34
N ILE A 164 -15.60 11.32 12.67
CA ILE A 164 -14.80 12.50 13.04
C ILE A 164 -15.67 13.76 12.99
N ILE A 165 -16.37 14.00 11.86
CA ILE A 165 -17.27 15.15 11.71
C ILE A 165 -18.38 15.13 12.78
N ALA A 166 -18.96 13.96 13.05
CA ALA A 166 -19.99 13.82 14.07
C ALA A 166 -19.48 14.10 15.49
N PHE A 167 -18.25 13.67 15.82
CA PHE A 167 -17.58 14.00 17.08
C PHE A 167 -17.34 15.50 17.20
N LEU A 168 -16.77 16.12 16.15
CA LEU A 168 -16.49 17.56 16.11
C LEU A 168 -17.75 18.41 16.24
N GLY A 169 -18.88 17.95 15.69
CA GLY A 169 -20.18 18.56 15.89
C GLY A 169 -20.72 18.44 17.32
N GLU A 170 -20.43 17.35 18.04
CA GLU A 170 -20.83 17.21 19.44
C GLU A 170 -19.98 18.11 20.36
N ILE A 171 -18.66 18.10 20.21
CA ILE A 171 -17.77 18.86 21.09
C ILE A 171 -17.89 20.38 20.90
N GLN A 172 -18.44 20.84 19.78
CA GLN A 172 -18.78 22.25 19.58
C GLN A 172 -19.68 22.80 20.71
N GLN A 173 -20.52 21.95 21.29
CA GLN A 173 -21.42 22.32 22.39
C GLN A 173 -20.75 22.20 23.77
N ILE A 174 -19.51 21.75 23.82
CA ILE A 174 -18.73 21.49 25.04
C ILE A 174 -17.60 22.52 25.13
N GLY A 175 -17.74 23.47 26.06
CA GLY A 175 -16.73 24.51 26.24
C GLY A 175 -15.44 23.99 26.89
N ARG A 176 -14.32 24.70 26.64
CA ARG A 176 -12.98 24.43 27.19
C ARG A 176 -12.96 24.06 28.68
N ASP A 177 -13.69 24.80 29.51
CA ASP A 177 -13.77 24.59 30.96
C ASP A 177 -14.22 23.17 31.35
N PHE A 178 -15.06 22.53 30.53
CA PHE A 178 -15.48 21.15 30.76
C PHE A 178 -14.29 20.19 30.68
N TRP A 179 -13.44 20.34 29.66
CA TRP A 179 -12.26 19.50 29.44
C TRP A 179 -11.23 19.68 30.56
N VAL A 180 -11.05 20.91 31.05
CA VAL A 180 -10.20 21.18 32.21
C VAL A 180 -10.71 20.50 33.48
N GLN A 181 -12.04 20.48 33.69
CA GLN A 181 -12.65 19.88 34.87
C GLN A 181 -12.82 18.36 34.76
N ASN A 182 -12.92 17.82 33.54
CA ASN A 182 -13.22 16.42 33.24
C ASN A 182 -12.26 15.87 32.16
N PRO A 183 -10.94 15.90 32.38
CA PRO A 183 -9.97 15.60 31.32
C PRO A 183 -10.06 14.17 30.77
N GLY A 184 -10.54 13.21 31.56
CA GLY A 184 -10.75 11.82 31.09
C GLY A 184 -11.91 11.64 30.11
N ALA A 185 -12.83 12.60 30.01
CA ALA A 185 -14.00 12.49 29.14
C ALA A 185 -13.63 12.39 27.66
N LEU A 186 -12.50 13.00 27.24
CA LEU A 186 -12.07 12.97 25.84
C LEU A 186 -11.82 11.53 25.37
N SER A 187 -11.02 10.76 26.13
CA SER A 187 -10.71 9.37 25.78
C SER A 187 -11.97 8.49 25.67
N GLU A 188 -12.97 8.72 26.53
CA GLU A 188 -14.25 8.00 26.50
C GLU A 188 -15.04 8.34 25.22
N MET A 189 -15.05 9.60 24.81
CA MET A 189 -15.71 10.05 23.58
C MET A 189 -15.01 9.53 22.32
N LEU A 190 -13.67 9.56 22.28
CA LEU A 190 -12.89 8.99 21.18
C LEU A 190 -13.19 7.48 21.00
N ILE A 191 -13.30 6.74 22.12
CA ILE A 191 -13.73 5.34 22.11
C ILE A 191 -15.16 5.17 21.58
N GLN A 192 -16.09 6.05 22.00
CA GLN A 192 -17.50 5.98 21.59
C GLN A 192 -17.69 6.20 20.09
N TYR A 193 -16.94 7.13 19.51
CA TYR A 193 -16.99 7.48 18.09
C TYR A 193 -16.12 6.57 17.22
N ASP A 194 -15.33 5.70 17.84
CA ASP A 194 -14.34 4.85 17.18
C ASP A 194 -13.34 5.65 16.33
N ILE A 195 -12.84 6.75 16.92
CA ILE A 195 -11.83 7.62 16.34
C ILE A 195 -10.69 7.81 17.33
N ASP A 196 -9.55 8.32 16.89
CA ASP A 196 -8.41 8.72 17.71
C ASP A 196 -7.89 10.09 17.27
N ILE A 197 -7.12 10.73 18.13
CA ILE A 197 -6.35 11.94 17.83
C ILE A 197 -4.90 11.57 18.09
N TRP A 198 -4.12 11.56 17.03
CA TRP A 198 -2.67 11.45 17.10
C TRP A 198 -2.07 12.84 17.23
N PHE A 199 -1.09 12.99 18.13
CA PHE A 199 -0.48 14.28 18.42
C PHE A 199 0.95 14.16 18.93
N SER A 200 1.72 15.24 18.85
CA SER A 200 3.00 15.44 19.55
C SER A 200 2.90 16.67 20.46
N THR A 201 3.98 17.03 21.16
CA THR A 201 3.99 18.15 22.10
C THR A 201 5.37 18.80 22.14
N GLU A 202 5.43 20.12 22.32
CA GLU A 202 6.65 20.94 22.49
C GLU A 202 7.61 20.45 23.58
N GLY A 203 7.13 19.65 24.54
CA GLY A 203 7.91 19.22 25.69
C GLY A 203 8.00 17.71 25.89
N THR A 204 9.22 17.23 26.10
CA THR A 204 9.47 15.90 26.70
C THR A 204 8.93 15.78 28.14
N LEU A 205 8.15 14.73 28.44
CA LEU A 205 7.67 14.43 29.80
C LEU A 205 8.58 13.43 30.52
N GLY A 206 9.04 13.78 31.72
CA GLY A 206 9.75 12.88 32.63
C GLY A 206 11.24 13.19 32.78
N PRO A 207 11.99 12.40 33.57
CA PRO A 207 13.43 12.60 33.72
C PRO A 207 14.17 12.17 32.44
N VAL A 208 15.25 12.88 32.09
CA VAL A 208 16.05 12.64 30.87
C VAL A 208 16.54 11.19 30.72
N ASP A 209 16.80 10.49 31.83
CA ASP A 209 17.26 9.09 31.83
C ASP A 209 16.13 8.05 31.78
N ALA A 210 14.87 8.47 31.91
CA ALA A 210 13.68 7.63 31.80
C ALA A 210 12.44 8.46 31.44
N PRO A 211 12.38 9.06 30.23
CA PRO A 211 11.24 9.83 29.78
C PRO A 211 9.99 8.94 29.69
N VAL A 212 8.83 9.53 29.98
CA VAL A 212 7.51 8.93 29.76
C VAL A 212 7.18 8.94 28.27
N PHE A 213 7.40 10.09 27.63
CA PHE A 213 7.41 10.30 26.19
C PHE A 213 8.35 11.46 25.85
N LEU A 214 8.79 11.49 24.61
CA LEU A 214 9.61 12.52 23.97
C LEU A 214 8.72 13.52 23.22
N ASP A 215 9.21 14.75 23.02
CA ASP A 215 8.52 15.70 22.11
C ASP A 215 8.45 15.14 20.69
N GLY A 216 9.50 14.43 20.26
CA GLY A 216 9.52 13.70 18.99
C GLY A 216 8.70 12.39 18.93
N ASP A 217 7.94 12.03 19.97
CA ASP A 217 7.07 10.84 19.94
C ASP A 217 5.67 11.18 19.41
N LEU A 218 5.10 10.31 18.57
CA LEU A 218 3.70 10.38 18.18
C LEU A 218 2.81 9.67 19.20
N LEU A 219 1.85 10.38 19.78
CA LEU A 219 1.01 9.95 20.90
C LEU A 219 -0.45 9.72 20.48
N SER A 220 -1.15 8.83 21.19
CA SER A 220 -2.59 8.59 21.02
C SER A 220 -3.38 9.16 22.21
N ALA A 221 -4.31 10.07 21.94
CA ALA A 221 -5.20 10.64 22.96
C ALA A 221 -6.27 9.63 23.42
N ARG A 222 -6.68 8.70 22.54
CA ARG A 222 -7.67 7.66 22.88
C ARG A 222 -7.11 6.63 23.85
N TYR A 223 -5.87 6.17 23.61
CA TYR A 223 -5.31 5.02 24.31
C TYR A 223 -4.25 5.39 25.34
N GLY A 224 -3.67 6.58 25.28
CA GLY A 224 -2.58 6.98 26.18
C GLY A 224 -1.31 6.16 25.95
N ILE A 225 -1.02 5.86 24.68
CA ILE A 225 0.15 5.10 24.25
C ILE A 225 0.97 5.94 23.27
N ILE A 226 2.25 5.64 23.17
CA ILE A 226 3.09 6.09 22.06
C ILE A 226 2.73 5.23 20.84
N VAL A 227 2.19 5.86 19.80
CA VAL A 227 1.88 5.25 18.50
C VAL A 227 3.18 4.91 17.79
N ALA A 228 4.05 5.91 17.66
CA ALA A 228 5.37 5.76 17.05
C ALA A 228 6.39 6.56 17.86
N PRO A 229 7.39 5.91 18.48
CA PRO A 229 8.44 6.64 19.18
C PRO A 229 9.40 7.30 18.18
N ASN A 230 10.06 8.40 18.58
CA ASN A 230 10.97 9.19 17.72
C ASN A 230 12.04 8.32 17.03
N LYS A 231 12.56 7.33 17.76
CA LYS A 231 13.54 6.34 17.28
C LYS A 231 13.04 5.41 16.15
N ASP A 232 11.74 5.20 16.04
CA ASP A 232 11.13 4.30 15.05
C ASP A 232 10.53 5.11 13.88
N LEU A 233 10.21 6.40 14.10
CA LEU A 233 9.85 7.34 13.03
C LEU A 233 11.01 7.55 12.05
N LEU A 234 12.23 7.65 12.56
CA LEU A 234 13.43 7.89 11.78
C LEU A 234 14.20 6.59 11.45
N PRO A 235 14.97 6.56 10.35
CA PRO A 235 15.78 5.39 9.98
C PRO A 235 16.80 5.02 11.07
N PRO A 236 17.16 3.73 11.23
CA PRO A 236 18.13 3.30 12.24
C PRO A 236 19.54 3.91 12.13
N SER A 237 19.85 4.60 11.04
CA SER A 237 21.11 5.35 10.85
C SER A 237 21.09 6.75 11.48
N VAL A 238 19.92 7.25 11.87
CA VAL A 238 19.72 8.53 12.55
C VAL A 238 19.70 8.28 14.07
N PRO A 239 20.44 9.06 14.89
CA PRO A 239 20.57 8.82 16.33
C PRO A 239 19.35 9.29 17.14
N ALA A 240 18.15 8.94 16.69
CA ALA A 240 16.88 9.40 17.24
C ALA A 240 16.46 8.61 18.49
N GLY A 241 15.99 9.34 19.50
CA GLY A 241 15.55 8.83 20.80
C GLY A 241 16.61 8.95 21.90
N ILE A 242 16.32 9.76 22.92
CA ILE A 242 17.00 9.73 24.21
C ILE A 242 16.33 8.73 25.17
N PRO A 243 17.06 8.14 26.13
CA PRO A 243 18.49 8.34 26.45
C PRO A 243 19.46 7.46 25.65
N TYR A 244 18.97 6.59 24.75
CA TYR A 244 19.78 5.47 24.22
C TYR A 244 20.51 5.76 22.91
N GLN A 245 19.93 6.57 22.00
CA GLN A 245 20.50 6.80 20.66
C GLN A 245 21.08 8.21 20.48
N GLY A 246 20.59 9.20 21.25
CA GLY A 246 21.37 10.39 21.60
C GLY A 246 20.72 11.75 21.34
N VAL A 247 19.68 11.83 20.52
CA VAL A 247 18.99 13.09 20.18
C VAL A 247 17.49 12.86 20.16
N ASP A 248 16.73 13.78 20.76
CA ASP A 248 15.31 13.93 20.50
C ASP A 248 15.17 14.94 19.37
N PHE A 249 14.52 14.56 18.28
CA PHE A 249 14.46 15.38 17.08
C PHE A 249 13.24 16.31 17.03
N GLY A 250 12.34 16.25 17.99
CA GLY A 250 11.03 16.91 17.89
C GLY A 250 10.14 16.27 16.82
N LEU A 251 8.91 16.75 16.73
CA LEU A 251 7.91 16.32 15.77
C LEU A 251 6.88 17.44 15.57
N ASP A 252 7.15 18.34 14.62
CA ASP A 252 6.38 19.60 14.44
C ASP A 252 5.40 19.54 13.28
N ALA A 253 5.31 18.38 12.65
CA ALA A 253 4.24 18.10 11.72
C ALA A 253 4.04 16.60 11.62
N VAL A 254 2.78 16.15 11.59
CA VAL A 254 2.46 14.75 11.36
C VAL A 254 1.21 14.60 10.55
N THR A 255 1.23 13.62 9.66
CA THR A 255 0.04 13.20 8.94
C THR A 255 0.12 11.72 8.62
N GLY A 256 -1.02 11.09 8.43
CA GLY A 256 -1.12 9.68 8.08
C GLY A 256 -2.37 9.40 7.27
N ILE A 257 -2.65 8.11 7.05
CA ILE A 257 -3.96 7.73 6.53
C ILE A 257 -4.95 7.64 7.69
N ARG A 258 -6.18 8.08 7.47
CA ARG A 258 -7.25 8.08 8.48
C ARG A 258 -7.56 6.71 9.09
N VAL A 259 -7.16 5.60 8.48
CA VAL A 259 -7.30 4.26 9.09
C VAL A 259 -6.24 3.94 10.16
N GLY A 260 -5.21 4.78 10.29
CA GLY A 260 -4.18 4.68 11.33
C GLY A 260 -3.14 3.59 11.07
N ASP A 261 -2.52 3.59 9.88
CA ASP A 261 -1.47 2.62 9.50
C ASP A 261 -0.08 3.27 9.55
N ASP A 262 0.79 2.77 10.44
CA ASP A 262 2.11 3.34 10.74
C ASP A 262 3.03 3.54 9.52
N PRO A 263 3.11 2.62 8.52
CA PRO A 263 3.99 2.76 7.36
C PRO A 263 3.62 3.90 6.40
N GLN A 264 2.49 4.57 6.63
CA GLN A 264 2.01 5.70 5.83
C GLN A 264 2.10 7.05 6.57
N ILE A 265 2.78 7.10 7.72
CA ILE A 265 3.04 8.34 8.44
C ILE A 265 4.08 9.17 7.68
N HIS A 266 3.75 10.44 7.46
CA HIS A 266 4.67 11.48 7.01
C HIS A 266 4.77 12.56 8.08
N PHE A 267 5.94 13.16 8.23
CA PHE A 267 6.20 14.06 9.34
C PHE A 267 7.32 15.06 9.06
N SER A 268 7.47 16.06 9.92
CA SER A 268 8.65 16.94 10.05
C SER A 268 9.25 16.88 11.45
N THR A 269 10.39 17.51 11.68
CA THR A 269 11.13 17.45 12.95
C THR A 269 11.71 18.81 13.33
N GLU A 270 11.65 19.21 14.60
CA GLU A 270 12.15 20.50 15.11
C GLU A 270 13.60 20.82 14.74
N ILE A 271 14.43 19.80 14.55
CA ILE A 271 15.85 19.99 14.27
C ILE A 271 16.35 19.20 13.08
N LEU A 272 17.21 19.85 12.31
CA LEU A 272 17.91 19.26 11.17
C LEU A 272 18.93 18.17 11.54
N TYR A 273 19.22 17.28 10.58
CA TYR A 273 20.29 16.28 10.64
C TYR A 273 21.20 16.33 9.41
N GLN A 274 22.51 16.51 9.64
CA GLN A 274 23.48 16.77 8.57
C GLN A 274 24.22 15.53 8.01
N ASN A 275 24.02 14.33 8.58
CA ASN A 275 24.61 13.11 8.03
C ASN A 275 23.62 12.39 7.12
N GLU A 276 23.94 11.19 6.63
CA GLU A 276 23.08 10.43 5.72
C GLU A 276 22.07 9.53 6.47
N PRO A 277 20.76 9.59 6.15
CA PRO A 277 20.13 10.56 5.23
C PRO A 277 20.05 11.96 5.86
N SER A 278 20.28 13.03 5.09
CA SER A 278 20.24 14.40 5.62
C SER A 278 18.87 15.04 5.43
N PHE A 279 18.38 15.72 6.46
CA PHE A 279 17.10 16.42 6.45
C PHE A 279 17.17 17.74 7.23
N THR A 280 16.27 18.66 6.91
CA THR A 280 16.04 19.91 7.62
C THR A 280 14.77 19.84 8.45
N ASP A 281 14.53 20.84 9.28
CA ASP A 281 13.29 21.03 10.03
C ASP A 281 12.05 21.26 9.15
N GLY A 282 12.25 21.84 7.96
CA GLY A 282 11.17 21.96 6.97
C GLY A 282 10.96 20.79 5.99
N ASP A 283 11.71 19.69 6.10
CA ASP A 283 11.64 18.57 5.15
C ASP A 283 10.54 17.57 5.53
N MET A 284 9.69 17.20 4.56
CA MET A 284 8.72 16.12 4.78
C MET A 284 9.43 14.77 4.71
N LEU A 285 9.37 14.03 5.82
CA LEU A 285 9.92 12.70 6.01
C LEU A 285 8.84 11.63 5.96
N LYS A 286 9.24 10.37 5.78
CA LYS A 286 8.37 9.20 5.85
C LYS A 286 8.88 8.19 6.87
N TYR A 287 7.95 7.60 7.61
CA TYR A 287 8.19 6.59 8.64
C TYR A 287 9.24 5.55 8.22
N GLY A 288 10.34 5.48 8.98
CA GLY A 288 11.40 4.48 8.86
C GLY A 288 12.28 4.58 7.60
N ASP A 289 12.06 5.56 6.72
CA ASP A 289 12.73 5.65 5.41
C ASP A 289 13.61 6.91 5.30
N GLY A 290 13.01 8.11 5.29
CA GLY A 290 13.74 9.36 5.12
C GLY A 290 12.95 10.42 4.37
N VAL A 291 13.65 11.36 3.74
CA VAL A 291 13.05 12.55 3.10
C VAL A 291 12.28 12.18 1.84
N VAL A 292 11.01 12.57 1.77
CA VAL A 292 10.14 12.41 0.59
C VAL A 292 9.90 13.70 -0.18
N ALA A 293 9.97 14.86 0.47
CA ALA A 293 9.95 16.18 -0.18
C ALA A 293 10.84 17.14 0.62
N LYS A 294 11.59 18.00 -0.09
CA LYS A 294 12.39 19.03 0.57
C LYS A 294 11.53 20.24 0.90
N ASN A 295 11.89 21.02 1.93
CA ASN A 295 11.15 22.25 2.25
C ASN A 295 11.00 23.17 1.02
N ILE A 296 12.10 23.34 0.27
CA ILE A 296 12.09 24.10 -0.98
C ILE A 296 11.10 23.57 -2.02
N ASP A 297 10.83 22.26 -2.07
CA ASP A 297 9.86 21.70 -3.02
C ASP A 297 8.43 22.16 -2.69
N LEU A 298 8.14 22.40 -1.40
CA LEU A 298 6.86 22.89 -0.91
C LEU A 298 6.69 24.39 -1.17
N ILE A 299 7.72 25.19 -0.86
CA ILE A 299 7.61 26.66 -0.86
C ILE A 299 8.08 27.35 -2.14
N GLN A 300 8.88 26.69 -3.00
CA GLN A 300 9.56 27.33 -4.14
C GLN A 300 8.63 28.12 -5.06
N CYS A 301 7.39 27.68 -5.15
CA CYS A 301 6.44 28.23 -6.09
C CYS A 301 5.92 29.61 -5.64
N PHE A 302 6.06 29.95 -4.35
CA PHE A 302 5.87 31.31 -3.81
C PHE A 302 7.11 32.22 -4.02
N GLU A 303 8.18 31.67 -4.59
CA GLU A 303 9.45 32.37 -4.83
C GLU A 303 10.02 33.10 -3.58
N PRO A 304 10.12 32.43 -2.41
CA PRO A 304 10.67 33.05 -1.20
C PRO A 304 12.15 33.41 -1.38
N MET A 305 12.65 34.36 -0.57
CA MET A 305 14.07 34.71 -0.54
C MET A 305 14.93 33.71 0.25
N ALA A 306 14.28 32.78 0.98
CA ALA A 306 14.91 31.72 1.75
C ALA A 306 14.68 30.36 1.06
N GLY A 307 15.57 29.40 1.34
CA GLY A 307 15.47 28.03 0.81
C GLY A 307 14.93 27.02 1.83
N GLU A 308 14.68 27.48 3.06
CA GLU A 308 14.33 26.70 4.24
C GLU A 308 13.57 27.67 5.16
N LEU A 309 12.32 27.32 5.49
CA LEU A 309 11.36 28.09 6.27
C LEU A 309 10.66 27.21 7.32
N GLY A 310 11.16 25.99 7.58
CA GLY A 310 10.52 25.08 8.51
C GLY A 310 9.19 24.49 8.06
N LEU A 311 8.58 23.64 8.88
CA LEU A 311 7.29 22.97 8.63
C LEU A 311 6.57 22.65 9.95
N ASP A 312 5.74 23.58 10.42
CA ASP A 312 5.00 23.48 11.70
C ASP A 312 3.58 22.91 11.58
N ALA A 313 3.10 22.68 10.37
CA ALA A 313 1.80 22.04 10.23
C ALA A 313 1.74 21.24 8.95
N LEU A 314 1.11 20.07 9.02
CA LEU A 314 0.95 19.20 7.85
C LEU A 314 -0.37 18.45 7.91
N SER A 315 -1.20 18.66 6.91
CA SER A 315 -2.43 17.92 6.69
C SER A 315 -2.42 17.33 5.29
N VAL A 316 -2.23 16.02 5.19
CA VAL A 316 -2.31 15.29 3.93
C VAL A 316 -3.54 14.41 3.97
N ASN A 317 -4.65 14.93 3.46
CA ASN A 317 -5.75 14.07 3.06
C ASN A 317 -5.43 13.58 1.66
N ILE A 318 -4.61 12.54 1.55
CA ILE A 318 -4.76 11.72 0.35
C ILE A 318 -6.09 11.01 0.58
N PRO A 319 -7.21 11.40 -0.08
CA PRO A 319 -8.32 10.46 -0.19
C PRO A 319 -7.69 9.15 -0.64
N ILE A 320 -8.19 8.01 -0.16
CA ILE A 320 -7.79 6.71 -0.70
C ILE A 320 -8.29 6.57 -2.16
N THR A 321 -8.31 7.64 -2.93
CA THR A 321 -7.93 7.63 -4.31
C THR A 321 -6.45 7.98 -4.39
N ARG A 322 -5.58 6.96 -4.39
CA ARG A 322 -4.58 6.93 -5.47
C ARG A 322 -5.34 7.39 -6.72
N PRO A 323 -4.88 8.38 -7.52
CA PRO A 323 -5.54 8.68 -8.79
C PRO A 323 -5.80 7.32 -9.42
N CYS A 324 -7.07 6.97 -9.57
CA CYS A 324 -7.39 5.58 -9.75
C CYS A 324 -6.58 5.11 -10.95
N GLU A 325 -5.72 4.13 -10.72
CA GLU A 325 -4.86 3.61 -11.77
C GLU A 325 -5.47 2.30 -12.23
N SER A 326 -5.90 2.28 -13.49
CA SER A 326 -6.33 1.03 -14.11
C SER A 326 -5.08 0.24 -14.46
N ARG A 327 -4.85 -0.87 -13.76
CA ARG A 327 -3.63 -1.67 -13.94
C ARG A 327 -3.84 -3.13 -13.61
N ILE A 328 -2.95 -3.97 -14.13
CA ILE A 328 -2.81 -5.36 -13.70
C ILE A 328 -2.07 -5.37 -12.35
N THR A 329 -2.67 -6.03 -11.36
CA THR A 329 -2.11 -6.15 -10.00
C THR A 329 -1.63 -7.57 -9.70
N ARG A 330 -2.28 -8.60 -10.26
CA ARG A 330 -1.88 -10.00 -10.08
C ARG A 330 -2.03 -10.82 -11.36
N ILE A 331 -1.18 -11.84 -11.49
CA ILE A 331 -1.23 -12.84 -12.56
C ILE A 331 -1.15 -14.22 -11.88
N ALA A 332 -2.15 -15.07 -12.11
CA ALA A 332 -2.28 -16.37 -11.42
C ALA A 332 -2.21 -16.27 -9.89
N GLY A 333 -2.77 -15.20 -9.31
CA GLY A 333 -2.71 -14.94 -7.87
C GLY A 333 -1.36 -14.43 -7.34
N VAL A 334 -0.33 -14.31 -8.17
CA VAL A 334 0.98 -13.73 -7.81
C VAL A 334 0.95 -12.22 -8.04
N ASP A 335 1.40 -11.43 -7.06
CA ASP A 335 1.50 -9.98 -7.19
C ASP A 335 2.51 -9.61 -8.29
N VAL A 336 2.18 -8.62 -9.13
CA VAL A 336 3.06 -8.22 -10.25
C VAL A 336 4.43 -7.70 -9.79
N ALA A 337 4.56 -7.29 -8.53
CA ALA A 337 5.83 -6.92 -7.91
C ALA A 337 6.75 -8.13 -7.66
N ASP A 338 6.15 -9.32 -7.54
CA ASP A 338 6.84 -10.60 -7.32
C ASP A 338 7.07 -11.37 -8.63
N ILE A 339 7.01 -10.69 -9.78
CA ILE A 339 7.31 -11.25 -11.09
C ILE A 339 8.60 -10.60 -11.61
N GLY A 340 9.60 -11.43 -11.91
CA GLY A 340 10.91 -11.00 -12.40
C GLY A 340 10.88 -10.44 -13.83
N LEU A 341 12.00 -9.84 -14.24
CA LEU A 341 12.22 -9.41 -15.63
C LEU A 341 12.29 -10.58 -16.62
N ASP A 342 12.42 -11.81 -16.13
CA ASP A 342 12.32 -13.05 -16.88
C ASP A 342 10.86 -13.52 -17.04
N GLY A 343 9.89 -12.81 -16.47
CA GLY A 343 8.46 -13.14 -16.52
C GLY A 343 8.05 -14.31 -15.62
N MET A 344 8.95 -14.80 -14.75
CA MET A 344 8.64 -15.87 -13.79
C MET A 344 8.31 -15.25 -12.43
N ALA A 345 7.48 -15.94 -11.64
CA ALA A 345 7.33 -15.62 -10.22
C ALA A 345 8.67 -15.78 -9.51
N MET A 346 9.02 -14.81 -8.65
CA MET A 346 10.30 -14.77 -7.96
C MET A 346 10.49 -15.97 -7.02
N THR A 347 11.74 -16.27 -6.71
CA THR A 347 12.11 -17.37 -5.82
C THR A 347 11.44 -17.23 -4.45
N GLY A 348 10.75 -18.28 -4.00
CA GLY A 348 10.13 -18.33 -2.67
C GLY A 348 8.78 -17.63 -2.54
N THR A 349 8.21 -17.06 -3.61
CA THR A 349 6.91 -16.37 -3.55
C THR A 349 5.71 -17.29 -3.83
N VAL A 350 5.97 -18.50 -4.35
CA VAL A 350 4.95 -19.47 -4.76
C VAL A 350 5.21 -20.83 -4.10
N GLY A 351 4.15 -21.52 -3.69
CA GLY A 351 4.20 -22.87 -3.08
C GLY A 351 3.94 -22.90 -1.58
N SER A 352 3.53 -24.07 -1.08
CA SER A 352 3.48 -24.36 0.35
C SER A 352 3.87 -25.84 0.58
N PRO A 353 5.16 -26.13 0.91
CA PRO A 353 6.25 -25.18 1.15
C PRO A 353 6.67 -24.39 -0.10
N ALA A 354 7.29 -23.23 0.11
CA ALA A 354 7.70 -22.34 -0.98
C ALA A 354 8.78 -22.98 -1.86
N ILE A 355 8.64 -22.84 -3.18
CA ILE A 355 9.60 -23.33 -4.16
C ILE A 355 10.80 -22.38 -4.18
N LEU A 356 12.00 -22.88 -3.90
CA LEU A 356 13.24 -22.11 -3.89
C LEU A 356 13.86 -21.95 -5.30
N ALA A 357 13.01 -21.62 -6.28
CA ALA A 357 13.39 -21.34 -7.66
C ALA A 357 12.38 -20.38 -8.31
N PRO A 358 12.75 -19.67 -9.39
CA PRO A 358 11.78 -18.94 -10.21
C PRO A 358 10.76 -19.88 -10.86
N VAL A 359 9.47 -19.50 -10.85
CA VAL A 359 8.35 -20.34 -11.28
C VAL A 359 7.62 -19.75 -12.51
N PRO A 360 7.52 -20.45 -13.65
CA PRO A 360 6.74 -20.01 -14.80
C PRO A 360 5.23 -20.29 -14.60
N PHE A 361 4.40 -19.80 -15.53
CA PHE A 361 2.93 -19.90 -15.46
C PHE A 361 2.35 -20.79 -16.57
N GLY A 362 1.29 -21.54 -16.28
CA GLY A 362 0.66 -22.43 -17.28
C GLY A 362 -0.83 -22.67 -17.06
N GLY A 363 -1.52 -23.19 -18.07
CA GLY A 363 -2.95 -23.53 -18.00
C GLY A 363 -3.88 -22.31 -18.18
N TRP A 364 -4.94 -22.24 -17.36
CA TRP A 364 -5.94 -21.16 -17.37
C TRP A 364 -5.59 -20.09 -16.32
N ILE A 365 -4.90 -19.06 -16.75
CA ILE A 365 -4.33 -18.01 -15.90
C ILE A 365 -5.37 -16.90 -15.68
N ASP A 366 -5.83 -16.70 -14.45
CA ASP A 366 -6.61 -15.52 -14.09
C ASP A 366 -5.71 -14.29 -13.97
N ILE A 367 -6.16 -13.16 -14.55
CA ILE A 367 -5.46 -11.87 -14.50
C ILE A 367 -6.34 -10.92 -13.71
N GLN A 368 -5.81 -10.35 -12.63
CA GLN A 368 -6.55 -9.48 -11.71
C GLN A 368 -6.01 -8.05 -11.76
N GLY A 369 -6.84 -7.09 -11.42
CA GLY A 369 -6.46 -5.69 -11.46
C GLY A 369 -7.57 -4.73 -11.07
N SER A 370 -7.24 -3.44 -11.14
CA SER A 370 -8.13 -2.32 -10.84
C SER A 370 -8.62 -1.65 -12.11
N ILE A 371 -9.85 -1.12 -12.08
CA ILE A 371 -10.48 -0.39 -13.19
C ILE A 371 -11.14 0.88 -12.65
N CYS A 372 -10.89 1.99 -13.31
CA CYS A 372 -11.20 3.32 -12.77
C CYS A 372 -12.55 3.87 -13.19
N PRO A 373 -13.12 4.81 -12.42
CA PRO A 373 -14.47 5.31 -12.67
C PRO A 373 -14.66 5.94 -14.05
N ASP A 374 -13.62 6.56 -14.59
CA ASP A 374 -13.56 7.24 -15.90
C ASP A 374 -13.42 6.29 -17.09
N VAL A 375 -13.15 4.99 -16.84
CA VAL A 375 -13.06 3.96 -17.87
C VAL A 375 -14.45 3.52 -18.30
N ASP A 376 -14.67 3.52 -19.62
CA ASP A 376 -15.88 3.03 -20.29
C ASP A 376 -15.80 1.51 -20.51
N ARG A 377 -14.67 1.05 -21.07
CA ARG A 377 -14.41 -0.36 -21.37
C ARG A 377 -12.94 -0.71 -21.16
N PHE A 378 -12.66 -1.98 -20.88
CA PHE A 378 -11.29 -2.47 -20.72
C PHE A 378 -11.09 -3.83 -21.37
N ARG A 379 -9.84 -4.18 -21.68
CA ARG A 379 -9.44 -5.52 -22.12
C ARG A 379 -7.99 -5.82 -21.77
N VAL A 380 -7.63 -7.09 -21.69
CA VAL A 380 -6.24 -7.50 -21.55
C VAL A 380 -5.72 -8.06 -22.87
N LEU A 381 -4.51 -7.64 -23.21
CA LEU A 381 -3.82 -7.97 -24.45
C LEU A 381 -2.48 -8.66 -24.14
N TYR A 382 -2.02 -9.50 -25.05
CA TYR A 382 -0.70 -10.10 -24.98
C TYR A 382 0.00 -10.15 -26.34
N ARG A 383 1.33 -10.24 -26.34
CA ARG A 383 2.16 -10.52 -27.52
C ARG A 383 3.48 -11.14 -27.10
N LEU A 384 4.16 -11.81 -28.03
CA LEU A 384 5.50 -12.34 -27.79
C LEU A 384 6.45 -11.21 -27.38
N ALA A 385 7.21 -11.39 -26.29
CA ALA A 385 8.05 -10.35 -25.74
C ALA A 385 9.14 -9.89 -26.73
N GLY A 386 9.40 -8.58 -26.79
CA GLY A 386 10.36 -7.99 -27.71
C GLY A 386 9.97 -8.08 -29.19
N SER A 387 8.79 -8.60 -29.52
CA SER A 387 8.32 -8.72 -30.91
C SER A 387 7.59 -7.46 -31.39
N ALA A 388 7.58 -7.26 -32.72
CA ALA A 388 6.72 -6.28 -33.37
C ALA A 388 5.33 -6.86 -33.74
N ASN A 389 4.97 -8.02 -33.19
CA ASN A 389 3.69 -8.66 -33.48
C ASN A 389 2.53 -7.79 -32.97
N PRO A 390 1.36 -7.84 -33.65
CA PRO A 390 0.18 -7.16 -33.15
C PRO A 390 -0.25 -7.76 -31.81
N TRP A 391 -0.77 -6.90 -30.95
CA TRP A 391 -1.40 -7.31 -29.69
C TRP A 391 -2.58 -8.24 -29.96
N THR A 392 -2.63 -9.35 -29.23
CA THR A 392 -3.70 -10.33 -29.29
C THR A 392 -4.59 -10.19 -28.05
N PRO A 393 -5.91 -10.06 -28.20
CA PRO A 393 -6.81 -9.97 -27.04
C PRO A 393 -6.98 -11.31 -26.34
N ILE A 394 -7.37 -11.25 -25.06
CA ILE A 394 -7.71 -12.41 -24.23
C ILE A 394 -9.23 -12.40 -23.97
N PRO A 395 -10.06 -12.86 -24.92
CA PRO A 395 -11.52 -12.86 -24.75
C PRO A 395 -11.99 -14.06 -23.92
N VAL A 396 -13.07 -13.85 -23.16
CA VAL A 396 -13.86 -14.93 -22.56
C VAL A 396 -15.24 -14.93 -23.20
N GLU A 397 -15.48 -15.91 -24.08
CA GLU A 397 -16.76 -16.07 -24.76
C GLU A 397 -17.88 -16.46 -23.80
N ALA A 398 -19.10 -15.94 -24.01
CA ALA A 398 -20.28 -16.30 -23.21
C ALA A 398 -20.56 -17.81 -23.15
N ALA A 399 -20.16 -18.57 -24.17
CA ALA A 399 -20.28 -20.03 -24.20
C ALA A 399 -19.45 -20.75 -23.12
N ARG A 400 -18.48 -20.07 -22.48
CA ARG A 400 -17.73 -20.59 -21.33
C ARG A 400 -18.57 -20.69 -20.06
N GLY A 401 -19.72 -20.01 -20.01
CA GLY A 401 -20.62 -20.06 -18.86
C GLY A 401 -19.98 -19.51 -17.59
N TRP A 402 -19.24 -18.40 -17.70
CA TRP A 402 -18.68 -17.74 -16.52
C TRP A 402 -19.81 -17.06 -15.76
N GLU A 403 -20.05 -17.51 -14.54
CA GLU A 403 -21.06 -16.93 -13.66
C GLU A 403 -20.38 -16.18 -12.51
N VAL A 404 -20.83 -14.95 -12.23
CA VAL A 404 -20.38 -14.11 -11.12
C VAL A 404 -21.52 -13.89 -10.14
N LYS A 405 -21.21 -13.67 -8.86
CA LYS A 405 -22.23 -13.43 -7.85
C LYS A 405 -22.82 -12.03 -8.02
N VAL A 406 -24.13 -11.93 -7.84
CA VAL A 406 -24.86 -10.65 -7.85
C VAL A 406 -25.87 -10.63 -6.73
N ASP A 407 -26.31 -9.43 -6.36
CA ASP A 407 -27.43 -9.26 -5.44
C ASP A 407 -28.73 -9.80 -6.06
N ALA A 408 -29.41 -10.72 -5.37
CA ALA A 408 -30.69 -11.27 -5.80
C ALA A 408 -31.90 -10.45 -5.28
N PHE A 409 -31.72 -9.58 -4.26
CA PHE A 409 -32.84 -8.89 -3.61
C PHE A 409 -32.45 -7.61 -2.85
N PHE A 410 -32.97 -6.46 -3.27
CA PHE A 410 -32.88 -5.18 -2.54
C PHE A 410 -34.13 -4.97 -1.66
N PRO A 411 -34.14 -4.50 -0.38
CA PRO A 411 -33.13 -4.24 0.68
C PRO A 411 -33.19 -5.27 1.87
N PRO A 412 -32.25 -5.28 2.88
CA PRO A 412 -31.39 -4.18 3.36
C PRO A 412 -29.86 -4.28 3.11
N GLY A 413 -29.40 -5.14 2.20
CA GLY A 413 -27.99 -5.20 1.76
C GLY A 413 -27.81 -6.26 0.67
N PRO A 414 -26.67 -6.31 -0.07
CA PRO A 414 -26.48 -7.29 -1.12
C PRO A 414 -26.45 -8.70 -0.53
N ASP A 415 -27.40 -9.56 -0.91
CA ASP A 415 -27.45 -10.92 -0.38
C ASP A 415 -26.43 -11.87 -1.03
N CYS A 416 -25.87 -11.45 -2.17
CA CYS A 416 -24.92 -12.20 -2.99
C CYS A 416 -25.39 -13.64 -3.32
N LEU A 417 -26.71 -13.85 -3.36
CA LEU A 417 -27.34 -15.15 -3.59
C LEU A 417 -27.66 -15.38 -5.08
N GLY A 418 -27.59 -14.35 -5.91
CA GLY A 418 -27.84 -14.42 -7.34
C GLY A 418 -26.57 -14.72 -8.14
N THR A 419 -26.75 -15.17 -9.39
CA THR A 419 -25.66 -15.27 -10.37
C THR A 419 -26.01 -14.54 -11.66
N ALA A 420 -25.00 -13.99 -12.31
CA ALA A 420 -25.10 -13.37 -13.64
C ALA A 420 -23.98 -13.86 -14.55
N GLY A 421 -24.24 -13.95 -15.84
CA GLY A 421 -23.22 -14.30 -16.83
C GLY A 421 -22.23 -13.16 -17.04
N TRP A 422 -20.94 -13.47 -17.05
CA TRP A 422 -19.85 -12.51 -17.30
C TRP A 422 -19.03 -12.93 -18.52
N SER A 423 -18.80 -12.02 -19.47
CA SER A 423 -18.06 -12.35 -20.70
C SER A 423 -17.58 -11.08 -21.40
N SER A 424 -16.53 -11.20 -22.20
CA SER A 424 -16.10 -10.12 -23.09
C SER A 424 -16.85 -10.19 -24.42
N ASP A 425 -16.70 -9.14 -25.23
CA ASP A 425 -16.95 -9.25 -26.67
C ASP A 425 -15.84 -10.04 -27.40
N VAL A 426 -16.01 -10.22 -28.70
CA VAL A 426 -15.06 -10.97 -29.56
C VAL A 426 -13.68 -10.33 -29.70
N SER A 427 -13.57 -9.03 -29.36
CA SER A 427 -12.31 -8.28 -29.37
C SER A 427 -11.69 -8.16 -27.98
N GLY A 428 -12.27 -8.83 -26.99
CA GLY A 428 -11.81 -8.90 -25.61
C GLY A 428 -12.31 -7.77 -24.71
N TRP A 429 -13.20 -6.89 -25.17
CA TRP A 429 -13.68 -5.76 -24.36
C TRP A 429 -14.75 -6.18 -23.36
N TYR A 430 -14.59 -5.69 -22.13
CA TYR A 430 -15.56 -5.75 -21.04
C TYR A 430 -16.14 -4.36 -20.77
N ASN A 431 -17.37 -4.30 -20.25
CA ASN A 431 -17.96 -3.06 -19.75
C ASN A 431 -17.37 -2.74 -18.38
N ALA A 432 -16.72 -1.58 -18.24
CA ALA A 432 -16.04 -1.19 -17.02
C ALA A 432 -17.01 -0.83 -15.89
N SER A 433 -18.16 -0.22 -16.21
CA SER A 433 -19.21 0.07 -15.23
C SER A 433 -19.80 -1.21 -14.63
N ASP A 434 -20.05 -2.22 -15.47
CA ASP A 434 -20.58 -3.50 -15.00
C ASP A 434 -19.55 -4.21 -14.11
N TYR A 435 -18.27 -4.22 -14.50
CA TYR A 435 -17.19 -4.76 -13.68
C TYR A 435 -17.10 -4.08 -12.30
N ARG A 436 -17.16 -2.75 -12.25
CA ARG A 436 -17.14 -2.00 -10.97
C ARG A 436 -18.35 -2.33 -10.10
N ASN A 437 -19.55 -2.41 -10.67
CA ASN A 437 -20.75 -2.81 -9.93
C ASN A 437 -20.66 -4.24 -9.37
N LEU A 438 -19.94 -5.14 -10.04
CA LEU A 438 -19.74 -6.51 -9.59
C LEU A 438 -18.67 -6.65 -8.49
N THR A 439 -17.73 -5.71 -8.42
CA THR A 439 -16.53 -5.78 -7.57
C THR A 439 -16.56 -4.87 -6.36
N TYR A 440 -17.10 -3.65 -6.48
CA TYR A 440 -17.10 -2.65 -5.40
C TYR A 440 -18.20 -2.92 -4.37
N PRO A 441 -17.88 -3.26 -3.12
CA PRO A 441 -18.88 -3.58 -2.09
C PRO A 441 -19.86 -2.43 -1.83
N VAL A 442 -19.37 -1.19 -1.91
CA VAL A 442 -20.18 0.04 -1.74
C VAL A 442 -21.27 0.16 -2.82
N LEU A 443 -21.05 -0.41 -4.00
CA LEU A 443 -22.02 -0.45 -5.11
C LEU A 443 -22.89 -1.73 -5.09
N GLY A 444 -22.80 -2.55 -4.05
CA GLY A 444 -23.47 -3.86 -3.97
C GLY A 444 -22.71 -5.01 -4.63
N GLY A 445 -21.41 -4.82 -4.93
CA GLY A 445 -20.55 -5.83 -5.53
C GLY A 445 -20.25 -7.01 -4.60
N CYS A 446 -20.28 -8.21 -5.17
CA CYS A 446 -20.13 -9.49 -4.46
C CYS A 446 -18.83 -10.24 -4.79
N ASN A 447 -17.95 -9.66 -5.63
CA ASN A 447 -16.78 -10.33 -6.19
C ASN A 447 -15.54 -9.44 -6.04
N THR A 448 -15.04 -9.26 -4.82
CA THR A 448 -13.88 -8.38 -4.53
C THR A 448 -12.63 -8.72 -5.34
N ASP A 449 -12.45 -9.99 -5.70
CA ASP A 449 -11.30 -10.50 -6.45
C ASP A 449 -11.70 -11.00 -7.86
N LEU A 450 -12.68 -10.37 -8.50
CA LEU A 450 -13.05 -10.73 -9.88
C LEU A 450 -11.86 -10.51 -10.82
N ALA A 451 -11.49 -11.54 -11.58
CA ALA A 451 -10.46 -11.41 -12.59
C ALA A 451 -10.91 -10.46 -13.72
N LEU A 452 -9.99 -9.63 -14.21
CA LEU A 452 -10.16 -8.82 -15.42
C LEU A 452 -10.43 -9.72 -16.63
N THR A 453 -9.73 -10.84 -16.74
CA THR A 453 -9.95 -11.90 -17.73
C THR A 453 -9.30 -13.21 -17.28
N VAL A 454 -9.54 -14.28 -18.02
CA VAL A 454 -8.89 -15.60 -17.82
C VAL A 454 -8.24 -16.04 -19.13
N TRP A 455 -6.91 -16.15 -19.12
CA TRP A 455 -6.09 -16.50 -20.27
C TRP A 455 -5.88 -18.00 -20.41
N ASN A 456 -6.30 -18.56 -21.55
CA ASN A 456 -5.89 -19.90 -21.97
C ASN A 456 -4.46 -19.88 -22.54
N SER A 457 -3.46 -20.00 -21.68
CA SER A 457 -2.06 -19.90 -22.08
C SER A 457 -1.63 -21.03 -23.04
N GLY A 458 -2.21 -22.23 -22.92
CA GLY A 458 -1.96 -23.34 -23.84
C GLY A 458 -2.43 -23.11 -25.28
N ALA A 459 -3.19 -22.04 -25.55
CA ALA A 459 -3.59 -21.61 -26.88
C ALA A 459 -2.95 -20.26 -27.29
N ALA A 460 -1.91 -19.82 -26.58
CA ALA A 460 -1.22 -18.57 -26.87
C ALA A 460 -0.64 -18.59 -28.30
N VAL A 461 -0.80 -17.46 -28.99
CA VAL A 461 -0.22 -17.29 -30.33
C VAL A 461 1.31 -17.23 -30.20
N ASN A 462 2.01 -18.04 -30.98
CA ASN A 462 3.49 -18.21 -31.05
C ASN A 462 4.12 -19.28 -30.15
N GLY A 463 3.39 -19.92 -29.23
CA GLY A 463 3.93 -21.05 -28.45
C GLY A 463 3.38 -21.11 -27.03
N GLY A 464 3.33 -22.31 -26.45
CA GLY A 464 2.86 -22.51 -25.07
C GLY A 464 3.90 -22.23 -23.99
N ASP A 465 5.17 -22.05 -24.37
CA ASP A 465 6.33 -22.05 -23.46
C ASP A 465 7.22 -20.81 -23.64
N GLU A 466 6.68 -19.76 -24.25
CA GLU A 466 7.42 -18.55 -24.61
C GLU A 466 7.23 -17.42 -23.59
N LEU A 467 8.09 -16.41 -23.66
CA LEU A 467 7.96 -15.17 -22.89
C LEU A 467 7.00 -14.18 -23.56
N TYR A 468 6.03 -13.68 -22.81
CA TYR A 468 5.00 -12.76 -23.30
C TYR A 468 5.03 -11.42 -22.58
N GLU A 469 4.75 -10.36 -23.33
CA GLU A 469 4.31 -9.06 -22.82
C GLU A 469 2.80 -9.07 -22.68
N VAL A 470 2.29 -8.66 -21.52
CA VAL A 470 0.86 -8.59 -21.18
C VAL A 470 0.53 -7.18 -20.71
N VAL A 471 -0.59 -6.63 -21.15
CA VAL A 471 -0.99 -5.25 -20.82
C VAL A 471 -2.50 -5.12 -20.69
N LEU A 472 -2.93 -4.24 -19.77
CA LEU A 472 -4.31 -3.77 -19.70
C LEU A 472 -4.49 -2.57 -20.63
N GLU A 473 -5.49 -2.63 -21.49
CA GLU A 473 -5.91 -1.53 -22.34
C GLU A 473 -7.28 -1.01 -21.87
N THR A 474 -7.41 0.30 -21.67
CA THR A 474 -8.63 0.97 -21.23
C THR A 474 -9.08 1.98 -22.26
N GLU A 475 -10.40 2.08 -22.46
CA GLU A 475 -11.04 3.10 -23.28
C GLU A 475 -11.79 4.07 -22.36
N THR A 476 -11.54 5.36 -22.55
CA THR A 476 -12.20 6.47 -21.86
C THR A 476 -12.77 7.44 -22.89
N ALA A 477 -13.49 8.47 -22.42
CA ALA A 477 -13.91 9.59 -23.27
C ALA A 477 -12.75 10.31 -23.98
N LEU A 478 -11.52 10.23 -23.44
CA LEU A 478 -10.32 10.87 -24.00
C LEU A 478 -9.57 10.01 -25.02
N GLY A 479 -9.86 8.71 -25.06
CA GLY A 479 -9.20 7.76 -25.96
C GLY A 479 -8.82 6.45 -25.30
N VAL A 480 -7.93 5.72 -25.96
CA VAL A 480 -7.46 4.40 -25.53
C VAL A 480 -6.06 4.53 -24.92
N PHE A 481 -5.90 3.98 -23.72
CA PHE A 481 -4.66 4.00 -22.94
C PHE A 481 -4.24 2.58 -22.61
N SER A 482 -2.94 2.39 -22.37
CA SER A 482 -2.38 1.12 -21.94
C SER A 482 -1.63 1.31 -20.63
N ASP A 483 -1.82 0.37 -19.70
CA ASP A 483 -0.99 0.24 -18.50
C ASP A 483 0.47 -0.07 -18.89
N THR A 484 1.35 0.01 -17.89
CA THR A 484 2.69 -0.56 -17.93
C THR A 484 2.62 -2.03 -18.37
N VAL A 485 3.59 -2.46 -19.17
CA VAL A 485 3.69 -3.85 -19.64
C VAL A 485 4.16 -4.77 -18.51
N ARG A 486 3.62 -5.99 -18.44
CA ARG A 486 4.08 -7.08 -17.57
C ARG A 486 4.68 -8.19 -18.41
N LEU A 487 5.71 -8.86 -17.89
CA LEU A 487 6.28 -10.04 -18.54
C LEU A 487 5.72 -11.30 -17.90
N VAL A 488 5.42 -12.30 -18.72
CA VAL A 488 4.89 -13.60 -18.27
C VAL A 488 5.58 -14.71 -19.07
N GLN A 489 6.40 -15.50 -18.38
CA GLN A 489 7.00 -16.71 -18.93
C GLN A 489 5.98 -17.83 -18.83
N LEU A 490 5.59 -18.37 -19.98
CA LEU A 490 4.71 -19.52 -20.02
C LEU A 490 5.51 -20.83 -19.96
N ASP A 491 4.86 -21.83 -19.40
CA ASP A 491 5.23 -23.23 -19.57
C ASP A 491 3.95 -24.08 -19.64
N ASN A 492 3.69 -24.64 -20.81
CA ASN A 492 2.60 -25.55 -21.08
C ASN A 492 3.09 -26.90 -21.61
N THR A 493 4.39 -27.21 -21.57
CA THR A 493 4.93 -28.53 -21.90
C THR A 493 5.24 -29.31 -20.61
N PRO A 494 4.67 -30.52 -20.41
CA PRO A 494 5.01 -31.33 -19.25
C PRO A 494 6.44 -31.89 -19.34
N PRO A 495 7.04 -32.26 -18.20
CA PRO A 495 8.35 -32.90 -18.19
C PRO A 495 8.32 -34.24 -18.93
N ILE A 496 9.47 -34.72 -19.36
CA ILE A 496 9.66 -36.07 -19.87
C ILE A 496 10.52 -36.84 -18.88
N ALA A 497 10.06 -38.01 -18.43
CA ALA A 497 10.82 -38.89 -17.56
C ALA A 497 10.89 -40.30 -18.14
N GLU A 498 12.10 -40.86 -18.22
CA GLU A 498 12.30 -42.20 -18.75
C GLU A 498 13.28 -42.97 -17.88
N LEU A 499 12.89 -44.18 -17.48
CA LEU A 499 13.78 -45.12 -16.79
C LEU A 499 14.63 -45.87 -17.80
N ASP A 500 15.90 -46.14 -17.46
CA ASP A 500 16.71 -47.08 -18.25
C ASP A 500 16.17 -48.49 -18.03
N LYS A 501 15.25 -48.86 -18.91
CA LYS A 501 14.70 -50.22 -18.96
C LYS A 501 15.78 -51.10 -19.58
N GLN A 502 16.76 -51.54 -18.78
CA GLN A 502 17.82 -52.46 -19.19
C GLN A 502 17.22 -53.59 -20.06
N PRO A 503 17.40 -53.57 -21.41
CA PRO A 503 16.74 -54.55 -22.27
C PRO A 503 17.51 -55.87 -22.27
N GLY A 504 16.93 -56.89 -21.64
CA GLY A 504 17.41 -58.29 -21.60
C GLY A 504 17.94 -58.66 -20.20
N THR A 505 17.44 -59.68 -19.50
CA THR A 505 16.70 -60.89 -19.89
C THR A 505 15.64 -61.21 -18.83
N CYS A 506 15.03 -62.40 -18.83
CA CYS A 506 14.19 -62.89 -17.74
C CYS A 506 14.99 -63.11 -16.43
N ASP A 507 15.66 -62.07 -15.93
CA ASP A 507 16.62 -62.15 -14.84
C ASP A 507 15.88 -61.90 -13.53
N VAL A 508 15.76 -62.99 -12.79
CA VAL A 508 15.34 -63.02 -11.40
C VAL A 508 16.41 -62.31 -10.59
N TYR A 509 16.07 -61.16 -10.01
CA TYR A 509 16.94 -60.46 -9.06
C TYR A 509 16.96 -61.23 -7.73
N SER A 510 18.06 -61.17 -7.02
CA SER A 510 18.25 -61.82 -5.72
C SER A 510 18.78 -60.84 -4.68
N ASP A 511 19.10 -61.32 -3.48
CA ASP A 511 19.72 -60.48 -2.45
C ASP A 511 21.08 -59.94 -2.87
N ASP A 512 21.80 -60.65 -3.75
CA ASP A 512 23.11 -60.24 -4.26
C ASP A 512 23.01 -59.04 -5.22
N ASP A 513 21.81 -58.77 -5.77
CA ASP A 513 21.54 -57.67 -6.70
C ASP A 513 20.95 -56.43 -6.00
N MET A 514 20.63 -56.55 -4.71
CA MET A 514 20.05 -55.47 -3.90
C MET A 514 21.12 -54.77 -3.03
N PRO A 515 21.11 -53.42 -2.94
CA PRO A 515 20.15 -52.52 -3.59
C PRO A 515 20.47 -52.30 -5.08
N LEU A 516 19.42 -52.22 -5.90
CA LEU A 516 19.48 -51.98 -7.34
C LEU A 516 19.64 -50.48 -7.64
N MET A 517 20.74 -50.06 -8.25
CA MET A 517 20.90 -48.68 -8.70
C MET A 517 19.94 -48.38 -9.87
N VAL A 518 18.99 -47.48 -9.66
CA VAL A 518 18.06 -47.05 -10.71
C VAL A 518 18.65 -45.89 -11.48
N THR A 519 18.73 -46.06 -12.80
CA THR A 519 19.18 -45.02 -13.73
C THR A 519 18.00 -44.48 -14.54
N ALA A 520 18.02 -43.18 -14.82
CA ALA A 520 16.95 -42.49 -15.53
C ALA A 520 17.49 -41.32 -16.36
N ARG A 521 16.64 -40.76 -17.21
CA ARG A 521 16.84 -39.46 -17.84
C ARG A 521 15.56 -38.65 -17.73
N ILE A 522 15.71 -37.38 -17.37
CA ILE A 522 14.62 -36.42 -17.23
C ILE A 522 14.98 -35.17 -18.02
N THR A 523 14.01 -34.59 -18.73
CA THR A 523 14.17 -33.27 -19.36
C THR A 523 12.91 -32.44 -19.20
N ASP A 524 13.11 -31.18 -18.82
CA ASP A 524 12.08 -30.15 -18.77
C ASP A 524 12.77 -28.78 -18.68
N THR A 525 12.25 -27.72 -19.28
CA THR A 525 12.92 -26.40 -19.17
C THR A 525 12.84 -25.85 -17.74
N HIS A 526 11.79 -26.22 -17.02
CA HIS A 526 11.46 -25.75 -15.68
C HIS A 526 11.30 -26.91 -14.71
N PHE A 527 12.22 -27.89 -14.78
CA PHE A 527 12.23 -29.05 -13.88
C PHE A 527 12.23 -28.64 -12.40
N TYR A 528 11.57 -29.45 -11.57
CA TYR A 528 11.48 -29.20 -10.14
C TYR A 528 12.15 -30.31 -9.33
N GLU A 529 11.55 -31.49 -9.36
CA GLU A 529 11.86 -32.57 -8.44
C GLU A 529 11.48 -33.92 -9.02
N SER A 530 12.02 -34.97 -8.43
CA SER A 530 11.66 -36.33 -8.79
C SER A 530 11.59 -37.24 -7.57
N GLN A 531 10.85 -38.34 -7.71
CA GLN A 531 10.70 -39.35 -6.68
C GLN A 531 10.68 -40.73 -7.32
N LEU A 532 11.44 -41.64 -6.72
CA LEU A 532 11.34 -43.07 -7.00
C LEU A 532 10.45 -43.74 -5.96
N CYS A 533 9.66 -44.71 -6.39
CA CYS A 533 8.97 -45.62 -5.49
C CYS A 533 9.13 -47.06 -5.97
N ILE A 534 9.03 -48.00 -5.02
CA ILE A 534 8.94 -49.43 -5.28
C ILE A 534 7.65 -50.00 -4.69
N THR A 535 7.10 -51.00 -5.35
CA THR A 535 5.99 -51.83 -4.84
C THR A 535 6.18 -53.28 -5.32
N GLY A 536 5.34 -54.19 -4.84
CA GLY A 536 5.31 -55.59 -5.26
C GLY A 536 3.92 -56.20 -5.10
N ASP A 537 3.70 -57.38 -5.67
CA ASP A 537 2.40 -58.06 -5.59
C ASP A 537 2.04 -58.37 -4.12
N GLY A 538 0.92 -57.82 -3.64
CA GLY A 538 0.49 -57.93 -2.24
C GLY A 538 1.23 -57.01 -1.25
N TYR A 539 2.19 -56.19 -1.71
CA TYR A 539 2.87 -55.19 -0.88
C TYR A 539 2.22 -53.80 -1.03
N GLY A 540 2.51 -52.94 -0.04
CA GLY A 540 2.26 -51.51 -0.17
C GLY A 540 3.26 -50.83 -1.12
N THR A 541 3.24 -49.51 -1.14
CA THR A 541 4.24 -48.70 -1.85
C THR A 541 5.23 -48.12 -0.85
N HIS A 542 6.52 -48.24 -1.15
CA HIS A 542 7.57 -47.49 -0.48
C HIS A 542 8.11 -46.42 -1.44
N CYS A 543 7.96 -45.15 -1.08
CA CYS A 543 8.50 -44.03 -1.83
C CYS A 543 9.73 -43.47 -1.13
N TYR A 544 10.80 -43.28 -1.89
CA TYR A 544 12.04 -42.68 -1.42
C TYR A 544 11.87 -41.17 -1.23
N THR A 545 12.85 -40.53 -0.59
CA THR A 545 12.84 -39.09 -0.37
C THR A 545 12.72 -38.35 -1.70
N LEU A 546 11.79 -37.40 -1.74
CA LEU A 546 11.63 -36.46 -2.85
C LEU A 546 12.95 -35.68 -3.01
N THR A 547 13.48 -35.64 -4.23
CA THR A 547 14.75 -34.96 -4.51
C THR A 547 14.49 -33.78 -5.44
N THR A 548 14.68 -32.56 -4.94
CA THR A 548 14.63 -31.35 -5.78
C THR A 548 15.99 -31.13 -6.43
N TYR A 549 16.03 -30.44 -7.57
CA TYR A 549 17.31 -30.21 -8.27
C TYR A 549 18.29 -29.32 -7.50
N TYR A 550 17.83 -28.60 -6.46
CA TYR A 550 18.63 -27.64 -5.70
C TYR A 550 19.00 -28.13 -4.29
N ASP A 551 18.60 -29.34 -3.89
CA ASP A 551 18.94 -29.90 -2.57
C ASP A 551 20.43 -30.26 -2.45
N ASP A 552 21.02 -30.88 -3.49
CA ASP A 552 22.45 -31.23 -3.53
C ASP A 552 23.08 -30.98 -4.92
N PRO A 553 24.05 -30.05 -5.05
CA PRO A 553 24.78 -29.82 -6.30
C PRO A 553 25.55 -31.04 -6.85
N GLY A 554 25.82 -32.02 -5.97
CA GLY A 554 26.46 -33.30 -6.29
C GLY A 554 25.57 -34.29 -7.03
N ASP A 555 24.24 -34.16 -6.93
CA ASP A 555 23.28 -35.09 -7.52
C ASP A 555 23.20 -34.98 -9.03
N ASN A 556 22.69 -36.02 -9.70
CA ASN A 556 22.54 -36.02 -11.15
C ASN A 556 21.34 -35.19 -11.67
N LEU A 557 20.71 -34.39 -10.80
CA LEU A 557 19.62 -33.47 -11.13
C LEU A 557 20.14 -32.03 -11.27
N ILE A 558 19.55 -31.28 -12.21
CA ILE A 558 19.81 -29.86 -12.50
C ILE A 558 18.48 -29.19 -12.83
N GLU A 559 18.48 -27.86 -12.95
CA GLU A 559 17.27 -27.04 -13.19
C GLU A 559 16.45 -27.41 -14.44
N THR A 560 17.03 -28.21 -15.34
CA THR A 560 16.40 -28.71 -16.58
C THR A 560 16.17 -30.24 -16.63
N GLY A 561 16.31 -30.95 -15.50
CA GLY A 561 16.14 -32.40 -15.40
C GLY A 561 17.43 -33.10 -15.00
N THR A 562 17.88 -34.10 -15.77
CA THR A 562 19.12 -34.86 -15.47
C THR A 562 20.36 -34.29 -16.15
N LYS A 563 21.52 -34.35 -15.47
CA LYS A 563 22.84 -34.02 -16.05
C LYS A 563 23.08 -34.86 -17.32
N ASN A 564 23.68 -34.26 -18.35
CA ASN A 564 24.07 -34.92 -19.61
C ASN A 564 22.94 -35.56 -20.43
N TRP A 565 21.70 -35.03 -20.36
CA TRP A 565 20.63 -35.41 -21.29
C TRP A 565 21.14 -35.44 -22.75
N PRO A 566 20.85 -36.48 -23.56
CA PRO A 566 19.86 -37.56 -23.35
C PRO A 566 20.41 -38.87 -22.75
N ALA A 567 21.58 -38.84 -22.09
CA ALA A 567 22.13 -40.02 -21.42
C ALA A 567 21.37 -40.37 -20.14
N PHE A 568 21.30 -41.66 -19.81
CA PHE A 568 20.82 -42.14 -18.52
C PHE A 568 21.90 -41.93 -17.44
N VAL A 569 21.47 -41.53 -16.26
CA VAL A 569 22.33 -41.26 -15.09
C VAL A 569 21.76 -41.93 -13.84
N ASP A 570 22.63 -42.21 -12.88
CA ASP A 570 22.24 -42.78 -11.59
C ASP A 570 21.36 -41.80 -10.81
N LEU A 571 20.19 -42.24 -10.36
CA LEU A 571 19.32 -41.44 -9.48
C LEU A 571 19.39 -41.92 -8.04
N HIS A 572 18.96 -43.16 -7.78
CA HIS A 572 18.87 -43.67 -6.41
C HIS A 572 18.92 -45.21 -6.37
N PRO A 573 19.56 -45.82 -5.37
CA PRO A 573 19.49 -47.26 -5.12
C PRO A 573 18.15 -47.67 -4.51
N VAL A 574 17.50 -48.70 -5.06
CA VAL A 574 16.21 -49.22 -4.60
C VAL A 574 16.38 -50.63 -4.04
N ASP A 575 15.71 -50.93 -2.92
CA ASP A 575 15.79 -52.23 -2.25
C ASP A 575 14.40 -52.80 -1.96
N THR A 576 14.17 -54.08 -2.26
CA THR A 576 12.93 -54.80 -1.93
C THR A 576 12.74 -54.96 -0.42
N HIS A 577 13.82 -54.98 0.35
CA HIS A 577 13.77 -55.07 1.81
C HIS A 577 13.15 -53.84 2.50
N HIS A 578 12.98 -52.73 1.77
CA HIS A 578 12.24 -51.56 2.25
C HIS A 578 10.71 -51.78 2.27
N LEU A 579 10.21 -52.78 1.53
CA LEU A 579 8.80 -53.18 1.58
C LEU A 579 8.52 -54.15 2.73
N ASP A 580 9.41 -55.12 2.94
CA ASP A 580 9.35 -56.08 4.04
C ASP A 580 10.77 -56.59 4.35
N PRO A 581 11.14 -56.80 5.62
CA PRO A 581 12.44 -57.39 5.97
C PRO A 581 12.72 -58.79 5.41
N ASN A 582 11.68 -59.52 4.96
CA ASN A 582 11.78 -60.82 4.29
C ASN A 582 10.91 -60.80 3.02
N PRO A 583 11.36 -60.10 1.95
CA PRO A 583 10.62 -60.04 0.69
C PRO A 583 10.41 -61.45 0.12
N VAL A 584 9.31 -61.70 -0.59
CA VAL A 584 9.00 -63.01 -1.18
C VAL A 584 9.32 -63.06 -2.67
N GLU A 585 9.34 -64.27 -3.22
CA GLU A 585 9.43 -64.49 -4.66
C GLU A 585 8.15 -63.98 -5.36
N CYS A 586 8.24 -62.81 -6.00
CA CYS A 586 7.16 -62.21 -6.78
C CYS A 586 7.70 -61.11 -7.73
N GLY A 587 6.79 -60.48 -8.48
CA GLY A 587 7.10 -59.30 -9.29
C GLY A 587 7.11 -58.02 -8.45
N TYR A 588 8.12 -57.19 -8.66
CA TYR A 588 8.28 -55.87 -8.06
C TYR A 588 8.36 -54.81 -9.15
N THR A 589 7.75 -53.66 -8.90
CA THR A 589 7.71 -52.54 -9.84
C THR A 589 8.40 -51.34 -9.25
N VAL A 590 9.31 -50.74 -10.01
CA VAL A 590 9.87 -49.42 -9.73
C VAL A 590 9.23 -48.43 -10.70
N TRP A 591 8.83 -47.27 -10.17
CA TRP A 591 8.45 -46.15 -11.00
C TRP A 591 9.13 -44.86 -10.54
N LEU A 592 9.37 -43.99 -11.51
CA LEU A 592 9.87 -42.65 -11.37
C LEU A 592 8.73 -41.69 -11.66
N THR A 593 8.57 -40.67 -10.83
CA THR A 593 7.74 -39.51 -11.13
C THR A 593 8.63 -38.28 -11.13
N ALA A 594 8.50 -37.45 -12.17
CA ALA A 594 9.23 -36.20 -12.31
C ALA A 594 8.24 -35.04 -12.44
N TRP A 595 8.38 -34.03 -11.59
CA TRP A 595 7.57 -32.83 -11.58
C TRP A 595 8.34 -31.64 -12.14
N GLU A 596 7.61 -30.72 -12.74
CA GLU A 596 8.08 -29.39 -13.11
C GLU A 596 7.58 -28.36 -12.09
N ARG A 597 8.19 -27.16 -12.06
CA ARG A 597 7.89 -26.14 -11.03
C ARG A 597 6.77 -25.19 -11.41
N THR A 598 6.26 -25.28 -12.64
CA THR A 598 5.22 -24.40 -13.18
C THR A 598 4.03 -24.23 -12.25
N LEU A 599 3.59 -22.98 -12.09
CA LEU A 599 2.33 -22.66 -11.43
C LEU A 599 1.18 -23.02 -12.38
N TRP A 600 0.72 -24.27 -12.30
CA TRP A 600 -0.32 -24.76 -13.18
C TRP A 600 -1.69 -24.27 -12.72
N CYS A 601 -2.36 -23.50 -13.57
CA CYS A 601 -3.63 -22.86 -13.25
C CYS A 601 -4.83 -23.56 -13.87
N LYS A 602 -5.93 -23.64 -13.11
CA LYS A 602 -7.25 -24.04 -13.61
C LYS A 602 -8.27 -22.99 -13.21
N PHE A 603 -9.26 -22.77 -14.07
CA PHE A 603 -10.37 -21.88 -13.77
C PHE A 603 -11.71 -22.60 -13.97
N ASN A 604 -12.59 -22.53 -12.98
CA ASN A 604 -13.95 -23.01 -13.05
C ASN A 604 -14.89 -21.82 -13.30
N PHE A 605 -15.28 -21.64 -14.56
CA PHE A 605 -16.11 -20.54 -15.02
C PHE A 605 -17.48 -20.48 -14.31
N PRO A 606 -18.28 -21.57 -14.22
CA PRO A 606 -19.54 -21.55 -13.49
C PRO A 606 -19.44 -21.17 -12.00
N ASN A 607 -18.28 -21.36 -11.37
CA ASN A 607 -18.09 -21.08 -9.95
C ASN A 607 -17.27 -19.82 -9.68
N ASN A 608 -16.84 -19.08 -10.71
CA ASN A 608 -15.87 -17.99 -10.62
C ASN A 608 -14.66 -18.33 -9.72
N GLN A 609 -14.07 -19.51 -9.91
CA GLN A 609 -13.04 -20.03 -9.00
C GLN A 609 -11.75 -20.35 -9.75
N ALA A 610 -10.69 -19.63 -9.39
CA ALA A 610 -9.32 -19.94 -9.78
C ALA A 610 -8.70 -20.98 -8.83
N TYR A 611 -7.85 -21.83 -9.39
CA TYR A 611 -7.04 -22.79 -8.65
C TYR A 611 -5.61 -22.74 -9.17
N HIS A 612 -4.66 -22.59 -8.25
CA HIS A 612 -3.23 -22.48 -8.55
C HIS A 612 -2.49 -23.67 -7.95
N TYR A 613 -1.87 -24.49 -8.78
CA TYR A 613 -1.22 -25.73 -8.38
C TYR A 613 0.28 -25.66 -8.68
N PRO A 614 1.10 -25.13 -7.75
CA PRO A 614 2.55 -25.10 -7.91
C PRO A 614 3.11 -26.52 -7.88
N GLY A 615 4.07 -26.81 -8.76
CA GLY A 615 4.80 -28.09 -8.72
C GLY A 615 3.96 -29.33 -9.06
N HIS A 616 2.77 -29.17 -9.67
CA HIS A 616 1.79 -30.26 -9.72
C HIS A 616 1.89 -31.14 -10.97
N ARG A 617 2.27 -30.55 -12.11
CA ARG A 617 2.31 -31.26 -13.39
C ARG A 617 3.54 -32.16 -13.43
N HIS A 618 3.36 -33.38 -13.93
CA HIS A 618 4.38 -34.43 -13.90
C HIS A 618 4.21 -35.41 -15.05
N ASP A 619 5.29 -36.14 -15.29
CA ASP A 619 5.32 -37.37 -16.09
C ASP A 619 5.87 -38.51 -15.23
N TRP A 620 5.59 -39.74 -15.65
CA TRP A 620 6.04 -40.92 -14.92
C TRP A 620 6.38 -42.08 -15.87
N ASP A 621 7.37 -42.86 -15.47
CA ASP A 621 7.73 -44.11 -16.15
C ASP A 621 7.98 -45.20 -15.12
N GLY A 622 7.77 -46.45 -15.51
CA GLY A 622 7.89 -47.59 -14.61
C GLY A 622 8.23 -48.88 -15.35
N TRP A 623 8.83 -49.81 -14.63
CA TRP A 623 9.07 -51.16 -15.12
C TRP A 623 9.06 -52.18 -13.98
N THR A 624 8.85 -53.45 -14.33
CA THR A 624 8.68 -54.56 -13.38
C THR A 624 9.79 -55.59 -13.57
N PHE A 625 10.32 -56.11 -12.48
CA PHE A 625 11.25 -57.23 -12.43
C PHE A 625 10.76 -58.34 -11.49
N ASP A 626 11.20 -59.57 -11.73
CA ASP A 626 10.99 -60.69 -10.81
C ASP A 626 12.13 -60.71 -9.78
N TYR A 627 11.82 -60.95 -8.51
CA TYR A 627 12.82 -61.11 -7.46
C TYR A 627 12.63 -62.47 -6.77
N THR A 628 13.71 -63.14 -6.39
CA THR A 628 13.74 -64.40 -5.65
C THR A 628 14.74 -64.30 -4.50
N PRO A 629 14.29 -64.41 -3.24
CA PRO A 629 15.18 -64.40 -2.08
C PRO A 629 16.18 -65.55 -2.12
N THR A 630 17.38 -65.28 -1.62
CA THR A 630 18.40 -66.32 -1.44
C THR A 630 18.03 -67.18 -0.22
N PRO A 631 18.11 -68.52 -0.30
CA PRO A 631 17.63 -69.43 0.75
C PRO A 631 18.40 -69.40 2.08
#